data_AF-A0A397TTR5-F1
#
_entry.id   AF-A0A397TTR5-F1
#
_cell.length_a   1.000
_cell.length_b   1.000
_cell.length_c   1.000
_cell.angle_alpha   90.00
_cell.angle_beta   90.00
_cell.angle_gamma   90.00
#
_symmetry.space_group_name_H-M   'P 1'
#
loop_
_entity.id
_entity.type
_entity.pdbx_description
1 polymer ?
#
loop_
_entity_poly.entity_id
_entity_poly.type
_entity_poly.pdbx_seq_one_letter_code
_entity_poly.pdbx_strand_id
1 'polypeptide(L)'
;MELQMSLFHVTENNEVTQGSIQKKLGCPVKFWHYVPKNLEECPYIIIMARYTHNHPPPPLSKIPTAIQNDLKNIIAEENILDLTARRLITLMYFLINLRVFLKKISIHNKN
;
A
#
# COMPACT_ATOMS: atom_id res chain seq x y z
N MET A 1 -16.32 -14.59 -7.59
CA MET A 1 -17.02 -13.46 -6.97
C MET A 1 -15.95 -12.43 -6.64
N GLU A 2 -15.77 -11.45 -7.52
CA GLU A 2 -14.74 -10.40 -7.38
C GLU A 2 -15.20 -9.42 -6.30
N LEU A 3 -14.42 -9.29 -5.22
CA LEU A 3 -14.72 -8.34 -4.15
C LEU A 3 -13.87 -7.08 -4.30
N GLN A 4 -14.59 -5.97 -4.17
CA GLN A 4 -14.23 -4.63 -4.61
C GLN A 4 -13.63 -3.86 -3.44
N MET A 5 -12.31 -3.67 -3.47
CA MET A 5 -11.54 -2.83 -2.55
C MET A 5 -12.10 -1.39 -2.59
N SER A 6 -12.74 -0.93 -1.53
CA SER A 6 -13.35 0.41 -1.45
C SER A 6 -12.35 1.46 -0.95
N LEU A 7 -11.46 1.93 -1.84
CA LEU A 7 -10.58 3.06 -1.53
C LEU A 7 -11.37 4.37 -1.65
N PHE A 8 -11.99 4.82 -0.56
CA PHE A 8 -12.71 6.10 -0.58
C PHE A 8 -11.75 7.27 -0.80
N HIS A 9 -12.10 8.18 -1.72
CA HIS A 9 -11.35 9.40 -1.98
C HIS A 9 -12.30 10.58 -2.15
N VAL A 10 -11.79 11.77 -1.86
CA VAL A 10 -12.51 13.02 -2.08
C VAL A 10 -12.24 13.47 -3.52
N THR A 11 -13.30 13.68 -4.30
CA THR A 11 -13.21 14.16 -5.68
C THR A 11 -12.90 15.67 -5.71
N GLU A 12 -12.61 16.21 -6.90
CA GLU A 12 -12.43 17.65 -7.11
C GLU A 12 -13.68 18.46 -6.72
N ASN A 13 -14.85 17.81 -6.68
CA ASN A 13 -16.13 18.40 -6.26
C ASN A 13 -16.39 18.26 -4.75
N ASN A 14 -15.38 17.88 -3.95
CA ASN A 14 -15.48 17.66 -2.51
C ASN A 14 -16.42 16.49 -2.10
N GLU A 15 -16.71 15.57 -3.02
CA GLU A 15 -17.56 14.42 -2.75
C GLU A 15 -16.72 13.21 -2.33
N VAL A 16 -17.17 12.48 -1.30
CA VAL A 16 -16.53 11.22 -0.91
C VAL A 16 -17.07 10.11 -1.82
N THR A 17 -16.19 9.57 -2.66
CA THR A 17 -16.56 8.48 -3.59
C THR A 17 -15.70 7.26 -3.36
N GLN A 18 -16.28 6.08 -3.58
CA GLN A 18 -15.54 4.83 -3.55
C GLN A 18 -14.67 4.70 -4.81
N GLY A 19 -13.36 4.64 -4.62
CA GLY A 19 -12.41 4.35 -5.68
C GLY A 19 -12.63 2.94 -6.22
N SER A 20 -12.65 2.81 -7.54
CA SER A 20 -12.76 1.53 -8.23
C SER A 20 -11.38 1.11 -8.76
N ILE A 21 -11.01 -0.15 -8.53
CA ILE A 21 -9.85 -0.73 -9.19
C ILE A 21 -10.20 -0.89 -10.67
N GLN A 22 -9.59 -0.07 -11.51
CA GLN A 22 -9.75 -0.20 -12.95
C GLN A 22 -8.69 -1.14 -13.50
N LYS A 23 -9.12 -2.34 -13.93
CA LYS A 23 -8.26 -3.22 -14.72
C LYS A 23 -8.04 -2.56 -16.07
N LYS A 24 -6.78 -2.29 -16.44
CA LYS A 24 -6.48 -1.85 -17.80
C LYS A 24 -6.66 -3.00 -18.78
N LEU A 25 -7.77 -2.93 -19.52
CA LEU A 25 -8.07 -3.79 -20.65
C LEU A 25 -6.94 -3.72 -21.68
N GLY A 26 -6.48 -4.88 -22.16
CA GLY A 26 -5.43 -4.98 -23.18
C GLY A 26 -3.99 -4.86 -22.68
N CYS A 27 -3.76 -4.71 -21.36
CA CYS A 27 -2.41 -4.79 -20.81
C CYS A 27 -1.91 -6.24 -20.80
N PRO A 28 -0.75 -6.55 -21.41
CA PRO A 28 -0.24 -7.91 -21.48
C PRO A 28 0.46 -8.35 -20.18
N VAL A 29 0.69 -7.43 -19.24
CA VAL A 29 1.36 -7.72 -17.98
C VAL A 29 0.51 -8.64 -17.13
N LYS A 30 1.15 -9.70 -16.61
CA LYS A 30 0.52 -10.67 -15.71
C LYS A 30 1.27 -10.69 -14.38
N PHE A 31 0.52 -10.64 -13.30
CA PHE A 31 1.05 -10.75 -11.94
C PHE A 31 0.84 -12.16 -11.41
N TRP A 32 1.91 -12.72 -10.86
CA TRP A 32 1.91 -13.99 -10.13
C TRP A 32 2.25 -13.72 -8.68
N HIS A 33 1.60 -14.42 -7.77
CA HIS A 33 1.99 -14.40 -6.37
C HIS A 33 2.30 -15.84 -5.92
N TYR A 34 3.40 -15.99 -5.21
CA TYR A 34 3.80 -17.24 -4.60
C TYR A 34 3.78 -17.03 -3.09
N VAL A 35 2.83 -17.70 -2.45
CA VAL A 35 2.69 -17.68 -0.99
C VAL A 35 3.26 -18.99 -0.46
N PRO A 36 4.29 -18.95 0.40
CA PRO A 36 4.84 -20.16 1.00
C PRO A 36 3.79 -20.81 1.90
N LYS A 37 3.87 -22.15 2.02
CA LYS A 37 2.91 -22.92 2.82
C LYS A 37 2.95 -22.54 4.30
N ASN A 38 4.14 -22.23 4.83
CA ASN A 38 4.34 -21.76 6.19
C ASN A 38 5.02 -20.38 6.16
N LEU A 39 4.31 -19.36 6.61
CA LEU A 39 4.79 -17.98 6.68
C LEU A 39 5.64 -17.69 7.93
N GLU A 40 5.60 -18.55 8.95
CA GLU A 40 6.46 -18.43 10.13
C GLU A 40 7.89 -18.89 9.83
N GLU A 41 8.02 -19.98 9.06
CA GLU A 41 9.31 -20.49 8.58
C GLU A 41 9.87 -19.68 7.39
N CYS A 42 8.99 -19.20 6.50
CA CYS A 42 9.35 -18.38 5.35
C CYS A 42 8.46 -17.13 5.27
N PRO A 43 8.86 -16.01 5.89
CA PRO A 43 8.03 -14.81 6.02
C PRO A 43 8.05 -13.93 4.77
N TYR A 44 8.23 -14.52 3.59
CA TYR A 44 8.38 -13.79 2.32
C TYR A 44 7.34 -14.27 1.32
N ILE A 45 6.58 -13.32 0.76
CA ILE A 45 5.69 -13.54 -0.37
C ILE A 45 6.40 -13.00 -1.61
N ILE A 46 6.45 -13.80 -2.67
CA ILE A 46 7.04 -13.36 -3.94
C ILE A 46 5.90 -12.89 -4.84
N ILE A 47 5.98 -11.64 -5.30
CA ILE A 47 5.09 -11.11 -6.33
C ILE A 47 5.93 -10.87 -7.58
N MET A 48 5.57 -11.51 -8.68
CA MET A 48 6.27 -11.40 -9.95
C MET A 48 5.35 -10.79 -11.01
N ALA A 49 5.76 -9.66 -11.60
CA ALA A 49 5.17 -9.13 -12.81
C ALA A 49 5.94 -9.67 -14.02
N ARG A 50 5.23 -10.23 -15.00
CA ARG A 50 5.81 -10.72 -16.25
C ARG A 50 5.22 -9.94 -17.42
N TYR A 51 6.00 -9.81 -18.50
CA TYR A 51 5.72 -9.00 -19.70
C TYR A 51 5.89 -7.49 -19.50
N THR A 52 5.87 -6.74 -20.61
CA THR A 52 6.07 -5.29 -20.66
C THR A 52 4.75 -4.57 -20.82
N HIS A 53 4.53 -3.49 -20.07
CA HIS A 53 3.36 -2.63 -20.26
C HIS A 53 3.36 -2.05 -21.69
N ASN A 54 2.18 -2.03 -22.32
CA ASN A 54 1.94 -1.43 -23.64
C ASN A 54 1.19 -0.09 -23.54
N HIS A 55 1.16 0.49 -22.36
CA HIS A 55 0.48 1.75 -22.06
C HIS A 55 1.43 2.64 -21.23
N PRO A 56 1.27 3.97 -21.27
CA PRO A 56 2.05 4.85 -20.41
C PRO A 56 1.76 4.56 -18.93
N PRO A 57 2.69 4.95 -18.02
CA PRO A 57 2.42 4.93 -16.59
C PRO A 57 1.15 5.73 -16.27
N PRO A 58 0.38 5.33 -15.25
CA PRO A 58 -0.73 6.15 -14.78
C PRO A 58 -0.20 7.54 -14.35
N PRO A 59 -1.02 8.60 -14.47
CA PRO A 59 -0.65 9.93 -13.97
C PRO A 59 -0.21 9.85 -12.51
N LEU A 60 0.77 10.66 -12.12
CA LEU A 60 1.14 10.78 -10.71
C LEU A 60 -0.08 11.29 -9.94
N SER A 61 -0.65 10.44 -9.10
CA SER A 61 -1.66 10.86 -8.13
C SER A 61 -0.98 11.30 -6.84
N LYS A 62 -1.54 12.32 -6.20
CA LYS A 62 -1.10 12.71 -4.86
C LYS A 62 -1.48 11.57 -3.89
N ILE A 63 -0.57 11.24 -2.98
CA ILE A 63 -0.87 10.30 -1.89
C ILE A 63 -2.08 10.86 -1.13
N PRO A 64 -3.12 10.05 -0.84
CA PRO A 64 -4.28 10.50 -0.08
C PRO A 64 -3.87 11.20 1.22
N THR A 65 -4.48 12.35 1.50
CA THR A 65 -4.13 13.19 2.66
C THR A 65 -4.28 12.46 3.99
N ALA A 66 -5.26 11.56 4.11
CA ALA A 66 -5.42 10.71 5.28
C ALA A 66 -4.17 9.84 5.55
N ILE A 67 -3.63 9.20 4.51
CA ILE A 67 -2.42 8.38 4.62
C ILE A 67 -1.19 9.24 4.97
N GLN A 68 -1.11 10.44 4.40
CA GLN A 68 -0.02 11.37 4.75
C GLN A 68 -0.09 11.79 6.22
N ASN A 69 -1.29 12.04 6.73
CA ASN A 69 -1.49 12.45 8.13
C ASN A 69 -1.17 11.30 9.09
N ASP A 70 -1.63 10.09 8.80
CA ASP A 70 -1.32 8.91 9.61
C ASP A 70 0.19 8.66 9.71
N LEU A 71 0.90 8.75 8.58
CA LEU A 71 2.36 8.60 8.57
C LEU A 71 3.07 9.73 9.33
N LYS A 72 2.61 10.98 9.21
CA LYS A 72 3.17 12.10 9.96
C LYS A 72 2.99 11.94 11.46
N ASN A 73 1.83 11.42 11.90
CA ASN A 73 1.57 11.17 13.31
C ASN A 73 2.52 10.10 13.86
N ILE A 74 2.69 8.98 13.15
CA ILE A 74 3.65 7.93 13.52
C ILE A 74 5.06 8.50 13.63
N ILE A 75 5.48 9.34 12.67
CA ILE A 75 6.80 9.97 12.70
C ILE A 75 6.97 10.93 13.89
N ALA A 76 5.93 11.70 14.21
CA ALA A 76 5.94 12.64 15.33
C ALA A 76 6.01 11.93 16.69
N GLU A 77 5.41 10.74 16.82
CA GLU A 77 5.44 9.92 18.04
C GLU A 77 6.83 9.35 18.36
N GLU A 78 7.71 9.19 17.37
CA GLU A 78 9.06 8.62 17.59
C GLU A 78 9.98 9.54 18.42
N ASN A 79 9.63 10.82 18.62
CA ASN A 79 10.29 11.79 19.51
C ASN A 79 11.85 11.77 19.50
N ILE A 80 12.45 11.62 18.31
CA ILE A 80 13.91 11.58 18.12
C ILE A 80 14.37 12.87 17.44
N LEU A 81 15.23 13.64 18.12
CA LEU A 81 15.74 14.93 17.65
C LEU A 81 16.64 14.83 16.41
N ASP A 82 17.28 13.69 16.17
CA ASP A 82 18.13 13.42 15.00
C ASP A 82 17.48 12.35 14.09
N LEU A 83 16.19 12.52 13.82
CA LEU A 83 15.46 11.58 13.00
C LEU A 83 15.87 11.74 11.53
N THR A 84 16.61 10.76 11.02
CA THR A 84 16.92 10.63 9.59
C THR A 84 16.07 9.51 8.98
N ALA A 85 15.85 9.55 7.67
CA ALA A 85 15.11 8.49 6.96
C ALA A 85 15.69 7.09 7.25
N ARG A 86 17.02 6.97 7.33
CA ARG A 86 17.71 5.72 7.67
C ARG A 86 17.40 5.26 9.09
N ARG A 87 17.44 6.17 10.07
CA ARG A 87 17.10 5.83 11.47
C ARG A 87 15.64 5.43 11.59
N LEU A 88 14.72 6.18 10.98
CA LEU A 88 13.29 5.86 10.95
C LEU A 88 13.02 4.43 10.46
N ILE A 89 13.62 4.03 9.33
CA ILE A 89 13.43 2.69 8.74
C ILE A 89 14.10 1.57 9.59
N THR A 90 15.03 1.93 10.47
CA THR A 90 15.73 0.98 11.35
C THR A 90 15.09 0.88 12.75
N LEU A 91 14.23 1.83 13.14
CA LEU A 91 13.56 1.82 14.43
C LEU A 91 12.55 0.67 14.49
N MET A 92 12.77 -0.23 15.44
CA MET A 92 11.89 -1.39 15.64
C MET A 92 10.45 -0.97 15.95
N TYR A 93 10.27 0.14 16.66
CA TYR A 93 8.95 0.73 16.97
C TYR A 93 8.23 1.22 15.71
N PHE A 94 8.89 2.03 14.88
CA PHE A 94 8.37 2.45 13.58
C PHE A 94 7.99 1.25 12.70
N LEU A 95 8.83 0.21 12.63
CA LEU A 95 8.54 -1.00 11.85
C LEU A 95 7.33 -1.78 12.39
N ILE A 96 7.13 -1.82 13.71
CA ILE A 96 5.95 -2.43 14.34
C ILE A 96 4.69 -1.64 14.00
N ASN A 97 4.71 -0.31 14.17
CA ASN A 97 3.59 0.57 13.86
C ASN A 97 3.26 0.57 12.35
N LEU A 98 4.29 0.59 11.50
CA LEU A 98 4.14 0.43 10.05
C LEU A 98 3.55 -0.93 9.71
N ARG A 99 3.98 -2.03 10.34
CA ARG A 99 3.36 -3.36 10.14
C ARG A 99 1.90 -3.39 10.58
N VAL A 100 1.53 -2.74 11.68
CA VAL A 100 0.13 -2.63 12.14
C VAL A 100 -0.69 -1.80 11.15
N PHE A 101 -0.16 -0.67 10.69
CA PHE A 101 -0.77 0.18 9.66
C PHE A 101 -0.98 -0.59 8.33
N LEU A 102 0.06 -1.27 7.85
CA LEU A 102 -0.01 -2.10 6.65
C LEU A 102 -0.95 -3.31 6.82
N LYS A 103 -1.04 -3.89 8.02
CA LYS A 103 -2.04 -4.92 8.34
C LYS A 103 -3.46 -4.36 8.33
N LYS A 104 -3.71 -3.14 8.82
CA LYS A 104 -5.04 -2.50 8.71
C LYS A 104 -5.46 -2.33 7.24
N ILE A 105 -4.51 -1.91 6.39
CA ILE A 105 -4.72 -1.83 4.94
C ILE A 105 -4.93 -3.23 4.32
N SER A 106 -4.18 -4.25 4.77
CA SER A 106 -4.24 -5.61 4.23
C SER A 106 -5.43 -6.44 4.72
N ILE A 107 -5.94 -6.23 5.94
CA ILE A 107 -7.12 -6.91 6.50
C ILE A 107 -8.37 -6.42 5.78
N HIS A 108 -8.40 -5.15 5.35
CA HIS A 108 -9.43 -4.65 4.45
C HIS A 108 -9.41 -5.29 3.05
N ASN A 109 -8.36 -6.05 2.69
CA ASN A 109 -8.21 -6.74 1.39
C ASN A 109 -8.42 -8.26 1.44
N LYS A 110 -8.73 -8.83 2.62
CA LYS A 110 -9.10 -10.25 2.75
C LYS A 110 -10.60 -10.35 2.99
N ASN A 111 -11.36 -10.20 1.92
CA ASN A 111 -12.65 -10.85 1.65
C ASN A 111 -13.00 -10.56 0.20
#